data_AF-A0A8J8B5R6-F1
#
_entry.id   AF-A0A8J8B5R6-F1
#
_cell.length_a   1.000
_cell.length_b   1.000
_cell.length_c   1.000
_cell.angle_alpha   90.00
_cell.angle_beta   90.00
_cell.angle_gamma   90.00
#
_symmetry.space_group_name_H-M   'P 1'
#
loop_
_entity.id
_entity.type
_entity.pdbx_description
1 polymer ?
#
loop_
_entity_poly.entity_id
_entity_poly.type
_entity_poly.pdbx_seq_one_letter_code
_entity_poly.pdbx_strand_id
1 'polypeptide(L)'
;MGFGASFARDWTISKTSRFFGKNRIADPLLGRLAADPSEAVREAVARHASALGAEEGAGFRRRVPDDEVLLIVESFLLTAGVPYDRKNDNDIVIKKDFSASADQGLCCPLIASSYLTGFLAAVLESWERIETDEEIRCRKKETKESF
;
A
#
# COMPACT_ATOMS: atom_id res chain seq x y z
N MET A 1 7.59 -43.00 30.35
CA MET A 1 6.70 -42.99 29.17
C MET A 1 5.93 -41.67 29.16
N GLY A 2 6.22 -40.73 28.25
CA GLY A 2 5.57 -39.40 28.22
C GLY A 2 5.70 -38.62 26.91
N PHE A 3 6.22 -39.22 25.84
CA PHE A 3 6.56 -38.52 24.59
C PHE A 3 5.39 -38.36 23.60
N GLY A 4 4.23 -38.99 23.82
CA GLY A 4 3.11 -38.99 22.86
C GLY A 4 2.18 -37.76 22.93
N ALA A 5 2.01 -37.15 24.10
CA ALA A 5 1.09 -36.02 24.28
C ALA A 5 1.68 -34.66 23.83
N SER A 6 3.01 -34.53 23.80
CA SER A 6 3.69 -33.29 23.38
C SER A 6 3.57 -33.09 21.87
N PHE A 7 3.88 -34.10 21.06
CA PHE A 7 3.89 -33.96 19.60
C PHE A 7 2.51 -33.62 19.03
N ALA A 8 1.45 -34.28 19.51
CA ALA A 8 0.09 -33.97 19.10
C ALA A 8 -0.29 -32.53 19.48
N ARG A 9 0.07 -32.09 20.70
CA ARG A 9 -0.18 -30.71 21.16
C ARG A 9 0.62 -29.69 20.35
N ASP A 10 1.90 -29.93 20.11
CA ASP A 10 2.80 -29.03 19.38
C ASP A 10 2.38 -28.92 17.90
N TRP A 11 1.95 -30.03 17.31
CA TRP A 11 1.36 -30.05 15.97
C TRP A 11 0.02 -29.30 15.93
N THR A 12 -0.85 -29.48 16.93
CA THR A 12 -2.09 -28.71 17.05
C THR A 12 -1.80 -27.22 17.22
N ILE A 13 -0.84 -26.82 18.08
CA ILE A 13 -0.43 -25.41 18.27
C ILE A 13 0.07 -24.82 16.95
N SER A 14 0.91 -25.54 16.22
CA SER A 14 1.43 -25.13 14.90
C SER A 14 0.33 -25.00 13.85
N LYS A 15 -0.68 -25.87 13.87
CA LYS A 15 -1.86 -25.75 13.02
C LYS A 15 -2.71 -24.56 13.44
N THR A 16 -3.06 -24.44 14.72
CA THR A 16 -3.91 -23.37 15.25
C THR A 16 -3.28 -21.99 15.12
N SER A 17 -1.97 -21.84 15.29
CA SER A 17 -1.29 -20.55 15.09
C SER A 17 -1.43 -20.03 13.66
N ARG A 18 -1.48 -20.93 12.66
CA ARG A 18 -1.80 -20.58 11.26
C ARG A 18 -3.26 -20.18 11.08
N PHE A 19 -4.17 -20.65 11.94
CA PHE A 19 -5.58 -20.21 11.95
C PHE A 19 -5.76 -18.84 12.62
N PHE A 20 -4.90 -18.46 13.57
CA PHE A 20 -4.95 -17.20 14.31
C PHE A 20 -3.96 -16.13 13.82
N GLY A 21 -3.39 -16.28 12.61
CA GLY A 21 -2.50 -15.27 12.03
C GLY A 21 -3.19 -13.91 11.91
N LYS A 22 -2.48 -12.82 12.21
CA LYS A 22 -3.01 -11.43 12.28
C LYS A 22 -3.88 -11.05 11.07
N ASN A 23 -3.47 -11.50 9.87
CA ASN A 23 -4.11 -11.15 8.60
C ASN A 23 -5.48 -11.86 8.41
N ARG A 24 -5.74 -13.00 9.09
CA ARG A 24 -7.01 -13.74 8.95
C ARG A 24 -8.22 -13.01 9.51
N ILE A 25 -8.03 -12.15 10.51
CA ILE A 25 -9.10 -11.32 11.07
C ILE A 25 -9.02 -9.92 10.48
N ALA A 26 -7.81 -9.36 10.33
CA ALA A 26 -7.62 -8.02 9.82
C ALA A 26 -8.18 -7.86 8.41
N ASP A 27 -7.84 -8.75 7.46
CA ASP A 27 -8.22 -8.56 6.06
C ASP A 27 -9.75 -8.64 5.87
N PRO A 28 -10.48 -9.66 6.40
CA PRO A 28 -11.93 -9.68 6.26
C PRO A 28 -12.63 -8.53 7.00
N LEU A 29 -12.10 -8.07 8.14
CA LEU A 29 -12.66 -6.96 8.90
C LEU A 29 -12.49 -5.64 8.14
N LEU A 30 -11.27 -5.37 7.65
CA LEU A 30 -10.96 -4.18 6.87
C LEU A 30 -11.74 -4.16 5.56
N GLY A 31 -11.88 -5.31 4.89
CA GLY A 31 -12.71 -5.45 3.70
C GLY A 31 -14.18 -5.10 3.97
N ARG A 32 -14.73 -5.54 5.12
CA ARG A 32 -16.10 -5.20 5.53
C ARG A 32 -16.26 -3.72 5.87
N LEU A 33 -15.31 -3.12 6.58
CA LEU A 33 -15.34 -1.69 6.91
C LEU A 33 -15.21 -0.82 5.65
N ALA A 34 -14.39 -1.22 4.69
CA ALA A 34 -14.24 -0.54 3.41
C ALA A 34 -15.51 -0.62 2.54
N ALA A 35 -16.32 -1.67 2.72
CA ALA A 35 -17.59 -1.88 2.03
C ALA A 35 -18.81 -1.52 2.91
N ASP A 36 -18.61 -0.86 4.05
CA ASP A 36 -19.68 -0.53 4.98
C ASP A 36 -20.72 0.39 4.30
N PRO A 37 -22.03 0.20 4.53
CA PRO A 37 -23.06 1.07 3.94
C PRO A 37 -22.91 2.54 4.36
N SER A 38 -22.35 2.81 5.54
CA SER A 38 -22.10 4.17 6.00
C SER A 38 -20.91 4.81 5.29
N GLU A 39 -21.16 5.93 4.60
CA GLU A 39 -20.12 6.72 3.96
C GLU A 39 -19.05 7.19 4.94
N ALA A 40 -19.46 7.64 6.14
CA ALA A 40 -18.53 8.09 7.18
C ALA A 40 -17.54 7.00 7.61
N VAL A 41 -17.96 5.73 7.61
CA VAL A 41 -17.07 4.59 7.91
C VAL A 41 -16.07 4.40 6.78
N ARG A 42 -16.53 4.40 5.51
CA ARG A 42 -15.64 4.26 4.35
C ARG A 42 -14.62 5.40 4.25
N GLU A 43 -15.05 6.63 4.50
CA GLU A 43 -14.17 7.81 4.56
C GLU A 43 -13.14 7.71 5.68
N ALA A 44 -13.55 7.24 6.87
CA ALA A 44 -12.61 7.04 7.97
C ALA A 44 -11.55 6.00 7.60
N VAL A 45 -11.94 4.88 7.00
CA VAL A 45 -11.01 3.85 6.50
C VAL A 45 -10.05 4.43 5.47
N ALA A 46 -10.55 5.15 4.47
CA ALA A 46 -9.74 5.78 3.43
C ALA A 46 -8.73 6.79 4.03
N ARG A 47 -9.19 7.65 4.95
CA ARG A 47 -8.34 8.63 5.64
C ARG A 47 -7.23 7.96 6.45
N HIS A 48 -7.54 6.90 7.19
CA HIS A 48 -6.54 6.18 7.98
C HIS A 48 -5.54 5.42 7.09
N ALA A 49 -6.01 4.80 6.01
CA ALA A 49 -5.13 4.17 5.02
C ALA A 49 -4.18 5.19 4.37
N SER A 50 -4.70 6.37 4.01
CA SER A 50 -3.89 7.46 3.46
C SER A 50 -2.87 7.99 4.47
N ALA A 51 -3.25 8.17 5.73
CA ALA A 51 -2.32 8.58 6.79
C ALA A 51 -1.18 7.56 6.97
N LEU A 52 -1.49 6.27 7.01
CA LEU A 52 -0.48 5.21 7.09
C LEU A 52 0.49 5.24 5.90
N GLY A 53 -0.04 5.35 4.68
CA GLY A 53 0.78 5.49 3.49
C GLY A 53 1.71 6.71 3.58
N ALA A 54 1.20 7.85 4.03
CA ALA A 54 1.99 9.07 4.19
C ALA A 54 3.09 8.92 5.25
N GLU A 55 2.80 8.29 6.39
CA GLU A 55 3.77 8.01 7.44
C GLU A 55 4.93 7.13 6.93
N GLU A 56 4.60 6.05 6.22
CA GLU A 56 5.59 5.15 5.63
C GLU A 56 6.39 5.82 4.52
N GLY A 57 5.72 6.54 3.60
CA GLY A 57 6.35 7.30 2.53
C GLY A 57 7.34 8.35 3.05
N ALA A 58 6.97 9.08 4.11
CA ALA A 58 7.86 10.02 4.78
C ALA A 58 9.03 9.31 5.48
N GLY A 59 8.80 8.08 5.98
CA GLY A 59 9.84 7.19 6.49
C GLY A 59 10.89 6.85 5.42
N PHE A 60 10.45 6.44 4.23
CA PHE A 60 11.32 6.16 3.09
C PHE A 60 12.05 7.41 2.61
N ARG A 61 11.34 8.52 2.45
CA ARG A 61 11.91 9.77 1.93
C ARG A 61 13.10 10.27 2.74
N ARG A 62 13.05 10.10 4.07
CA ARG A 62 14.16 10.46 4.99
C ARG A 62 15.40 9.58 4.87
N ARG A 63 15.30 8.42 4.21
CA ARG A 63 16.34 7.39 4.17
C ARG A 63 16.89 7.14 2.76
N VAL A 64 16.24 7.69 1.73
CA VAL A 64 16.50 7.39 0.33
C VAL A 64 16.96 8.67 -0.39
N PRO A 65 18.09 8.62 -1.14
CA PRO A 65 18.53 9.72 -1.99
C PRO A 65 17.47 10.17 -3.01
N ASP A 66 17.46 11.46 -3.35
CA ASP A 66 16.45 12.06 -4.25
C ASP A 66 16.37 11.41 -5.63
N ASP A 67 17.51 10.95 -6.15
CA ASP A 67 17.65 10.27 -7.43
C ASP A 67 17.19 8.80 -7.40
N GLU A 68 17.06 8.21 -6.21
CA GLU A 68 16.61 6.82 -6.02
C GLU A 68 15.12 6.70 -5.64
N VAL A 69 14.45 7.81 -5.31
CA VAL A 69 13.06 7.82 -4.84
C VAL A 69 12.11 7.10 -5.82
N LEU A 70 12.28 7.30 -7.13
CA LEU A 70 11.46 6.61 -8.13
C LEU A 70 11.68 5.09 -8.12
N LEU A 71 12.90 4.61 -7.91
CA LEU A 71 13.19 3.18 -7.85
C LEU A 71 12.46 2.52 -6.66
N ILE A 72 12.33 3.22 -5.54
CA ILE A 72 11.55 2.77 -4.39
C ILE A 72 10.06 2.70 -4.71
N VAL A 73 9.52 3.74 -5.38
CA VAL A 73 8.13 3.75 -5.83
C VAL A 73 7.85 2.58 -6.78
N GLU A 74 8.71 2.35 -7.77
CA GLU A 74 8.58 1.24 -8.70
C GLU A 74 8.67 -0.12 -8.00
N SER A 75 9.65 -0.29 -7.10
CA SER A 75 9.80 -1.53 -6.33
C SER A 75 8.55 -1.83 -5.51
N PHE A 76 7.95 -0.82 -4.89
CA PHE A 76 6.68 -0.94 -4.19
C PHE A 76 5.55 -1.37 -5.15
N LEU A 77 5.38 -0.68 -6.28
CA LEU A 77 4.31 -0.96 -7.25
C LEU A 77 4.42 -2.37 -7.82
N LEU A 78 5.63 -2.82 -8.18
CA LEU A 78 5.92 -4.19 -8.63
C LEU A 78 5.59 -5.22 -7.54
N THR A 79 5.99 -4.95 -6.29
CA THR A 79 5.74 -5.84 -5.15
C THR A 79 4.27 -5.93 -4.78
N ALA A 80 3.50 -4.87 -5.06
CA ALA A 80 2.07 -4.78 -4.81
C ALA A 80 1.21 -5.23 -6.01
N GLY A 81 1.84 -5.57 -7.14
CA GLY A 81 1.15 -5.95 -8.38
C GLY A 81 0.35 -4.81 -9.02
N VAL A 82 0.71 -3.55 -8.75
CA VAL A 82 -0.01 -2.37 -9.26
C VAL A 82 0.59 -1.96 -10.61
N PRO A 83 -0.19 -1.95 -11.71
CA PRO A 83 0.32 -1.60 -13.02
C PRO A 83 0.73 -0.13 -13.08
N TYR A 84 1.86 0.14 -13.73
CA TYR A 84 2.34 1.50 -13.96
C TYR A 84 3.09 1.61 -15.29
N ASP A 85 3.23 2.84 -15.78
CA ASP A 85 3.99 3.22 -16.96
C ASP A 85 4.91 4.39 -16.61
N ARG A 86 6.21 4.14 -16.60
CA ARG A 86 7.25 5.15 -16.40
C ARG A 86 7.68 5.69 -17.75
N LYS A 87 7.34 6.94 -18.05
CA LYS A 87 7.70 7.59 -19.32
C LYS A 87 9.16 8.04 -19.34
N ASN A 88 9.64 8.56 -18.21
CA ASN A 88 11.01 9.03 -18.01
C ASN A 88 11.30 9.16 -16.50
N ASP A 89 12.41 9.81 -16.14
CA ASP A 89 12.81 10.02 -14.73
C ASP A 89 11.98 11.07 -13.99
N ASN A 90 11.03 11.71 -14.68
CA ASN A 90 10.23 12.82 -14.18
C ASN A 90 8.71 12.61 -14.34
N ASP A 91 8.25 11.45 -14.84
CA ASP A 91 6.84 11.21 -15.14
C ASP A 91 6.51 9.71 -15.01
N ILE A 92 5.61 9.40 -14.09
CA ILE A 92 5.08 8.05 -13.85
C ILE A 92 3.55 8.11 -13.80
N VAL A 93 2.91 7.18 -14.51
CA VAL A 93 1.46 6.98 -14.53
C VAL A 93 1.16 5.64 -13.87
N ILE A 94 0.34 5.65 -12.84
CA ILE A 94 0.01 4.47 -12.05
C ILE A 94 -1.47 4.17 -12.25
N LYS A 95 -1.81 2.95 -12.65
CA LYS A 95 -3.20 2.53 -12.84
C LYS A 95 -3.77 2.05 -11.52
N LYS A 96 -4.95 2.51 -11.16
CA LYS A 96 -5.71 2.07 -9.98
C LYS A 96 -6.38 0.72 -10.20
N ASP A 97 -5.63 -0.23 -10.74
CA ASP A 97 -6.02 -1.62 -10.89
C ASP A 97 -5.34 -2.45 -9.80
N PHE A 98 -6.14 -2.86 -8.83
CA PHE A 98 -5.70 -3.68 -7.68
C PHE A 98 -6.19 -5.12 -7.78
N SER A 99 -6.58 -5.58 -8.97
CA SER A 99 -7.09 -6.94 -9.19
C SER A 99 -6.04 -8.02 -8.90
N ALA A 100 -4.76 -7.74 -9.18
CA ALA A 100 -3.65 -8.64 -8.89
C ALA A 100 -3.19 -8.57 -7.41
N SER A 101 -3.58 -7.53 -6.67
CA SER A 101 -3.10 -7.29 -5.30
C SER A 101 -3.81 -8.15 -4.24
N ALA A 102 -4.85 -8.90 -4.63
CA ALA A 102 -5.61 -9.80 -3.75
C ALA A 102 -4.74 -10.89 -3.08
N ASP A 103 -3.61 -11.25 -3.69
CA ASP A 103 -2.66 -12.24 -3.15
C ASP A 103 -1.49 -11.63 -2.37
N GLN A 104 -1.36 -10.29 -2.34
CA GLN A 104 -0.16 -9.59 -1.86
C GLN A 104 -0.39 -8.63 -0.68
N GLY A 105 -1.56 -8.68 -0.03
CA GLY A 105 -1.80 -8.00 1.25
C GLY A 105 -2.37 -6.58 1.16
N LEU A 106 -2.67 -6.07 -0.05
CA LEU A 106 -3.54 -4.91 -0.19
C LEU A 106 -4.99 -5.41 -0.13
N CYS A 107 -5.59 -5.28 1.05
CA CYS A 107 -6.85 -5.92 1.43
C CYS A 107 -8.02 -5.69 0.45
N CYS A 108 -8.21 -4.46 -0.04
CA CYS A 108 -9.27 -4.12 -1.00
C CYS A 108 -8.94 -2.82 -1.77
N PRO A 109 -9.61 -2.54 -2.91
CA PRO A 109 -9.29 -1.38 -3.75
C PRO A 109 -9.35 -0.02 -3.04
N LEU A 110 -10.32 0.19 -2.14
CA LEU A 110 -10.45 1.45 -1.40
C LEU A 110 -9.22 1.71 -0.52
N ILE A 111 -8.80 0.70 0.24
CA ILE A 111 -7.64 0.80 1.13
C ILE A 111 -6.37 0.94 0.31
N ALA A 112 -6.23 0.13 -0.74
CA ALA A 112 -5.07 0.12 -1.63
C ALA A 112 -4.84 1.48 -2.29
N SER A 113 -5.89 2.04 -2.90
CA SER A 113 -5.83 3.36 -3.54
C SER A 113 -5.51 4.44 -2.52
N SER A 114 -6.19 4.45 -1.37
CA SER A 114 -6.01 5.49 -0.36
C SER A 114 -4.62 5.46 0.25
N TYR A 115 -4.11 4.26 0.54
CA TYR A 115 -2.74 4.03 1.00
C TYR A 115 -1.72 4.53 -0.03
N LEU A 116 -1.87 4.12 -1.29
CA LEU A 116 -0.98 4.54 -2.37
C LEU A 116 -0.98 6.06 -2.55
N THR A 117 -2.15 6.70 -2.49
CA THR A 117 -2.26 8.17 -2.54
C THR A 117 -1.52 8.83 -1.38
N GLY A 118 -1.65 8.31 -0.15
CA GLY A 118 -0.87 8.80 0.99
C GLY A 118 0.65 8.64 0.80
N PHE A 119 1.06 7.44 0.40
CA PHE A 119 2.46 7.08 0.17
C PHE A 119 3.12 7.96 -0.88
N LEU A 120 2.47 8.11 -2.05
CA LEU A 120 2.98 8.95 -3.13
C LEU A 120 3.04 10.43 -2.72
N ALA A 121 2.09 10.92 -1.91
CA ALA A 121 2.09 12.30 -1.45
C ALA A 121 3.34 12.63 -0.63
N ALA A 122 3.76 11.68 0.20
CA ALA A 122 4.90 11.86 1.09
C ALA A 122 6.23 11.56 0.40
N VAL A 123 6.30 10.51 -0.42
CA VAL A 123 7.57 10.10 -1.04
C VAL A 123 7.92 10.98 -2.25
N LEU A 124 6.92 11.51 -2.96
CA LEU A 124 7.08 12.40 -4.11
C LEU A 124 6.59 13.83 -3.76
N GLU A 125 6.90 14.33 -2.57
CA GLU A 125 6.36 15.60 -2.05
C GLU A 125 6.58 16.83 -2.97
N SER A 126 7.66 16.84 -3.74
CA SER A 126 8.01 17.94 -4.66
C SER A 126 7.37 17.79 -6.05
N TRP A 127 6.72 16.67 -6.31
CA TRP A 127 6.11 16.36 -7.59
C TRP A 127 4.69 16.90 -7.66
N GLU A 128 4.27 17.30 -8.86
CA GLU A 128 2.87 17.51 -9.17
C GLU A 128 2.17 16.16 -9.28
N ARG A 129 0.97 16.05 -8.73
CA ARG A 129 0.15 14.85 -8.81
C ARG A 129 -1.24 15.19 -9.31
N ILE A 130 -1.69 14.45 -10.32
CA ILE A 130 -3.03 14.52 -10.86
C ILE A 130 -3.66 13.14 -10.67
N GLU A 131 -4.82 13.10 -10.02
CA GLU A 131 -5.52 11.87 -9.68
C GLU A 131 -6.90 11.86 -10.35
N THR A 132 -7.20 10.75 -11.01
CA THR A 132 -8.53 10.43 -11.57
C THR A 132 -9.05 9.16 -10.90
N ASP A 133 -10.25 8.72 -11.29
CA ASP A 133 -10.81 7.45 -10.79
C ASP A 133 -9.99 6.23 -11.26
N GLU A 134 -9.31 6.33 -12.41
CA GLU A 134 -8.60 5.21 -13.04
C GLU A 134 -7.09 5.26 -12.82
N GLU A 135 -6.50 6.44 -12.68
CA GLU A 135 -5.04 6.60 -12.69
C GLU A 135 -4.55 7.69 -11.72
N ILE A 136 -3.29 7.56 -11.30
CA ILE A 136 -2.53 8.59 -10.58
C ILE A 136 -1.32 8.91 -11.44
N ARG A 137 -1.22 10.16 -11.89
CA ARG A 137 -0.03 10.66 -12.59
C ARG A 137 0.80 11.52 -11.65
N CYS A 138 2.08 11.19 -11.51
CA CYS A 138 3.04 11.98 -10.76
C CYS A 138 4.11 12.52 -11.73
N ARG A 139 4.36 13.83 -11.68
CA ARG A 139 5.36 14.51 -12.50
C ARG A 139 6.27 15.42 -11.67
N LYS A 140 7.57 15.35 -11.87
CA LYS A 140 8.52 16.27 -11.22
C LYS A 140 8.28 17.69 -11.73
N LYS A 141 8.15 18.67 -10.83
CA LYS A 141 8.03 20.07 -11.23
C LYS A 141 9.33 20.51 -11.87
N GLU A 142 9.26 21.12 -13.06
CA GLU A 142 10.43 21.79 -13.64
C GLU A 142 10.77 23.00 -12.77
N THR A 143 11.89 22.92 -12.04
CA THR A 143 12.44 24.09 -11.38
C THR A 143 12.90 25.04 -12.50
N LYS A 144 12.16 26.13 -12.74
CA LYS A 144 12.69 27.24 -13.54
C LYS A 144 13.89 27.79 -12.78
N GLU A 145 15.10 27.37 -13.16
CA GLU A 145 16.31 28.07 -12.80
C GLU A 145 16.19 29.48 -13.37
N SER A 146 15.94 30.45 -12.48
CA SER A 146 16.00 31.86 -12.81
C SER A 146 17.48 32.21 -12.93
N PHE A 147 17.97 32.27 -14.17
CA PHE A 147 19.23 32.91 -14.53
C PHE A 147 19.03 34.41 -14.69
#